data_AF-A0A1F5L5X5-F1
#
_entry.id   AF-A0A1F5L5X5-F1
#
_cell.length_a   1.000
_cell.length_b   1.000
_cell.length_c   1.000
_cell.angle_alpha   90.00
_cell.angle_beta   90.00
_cell.angle_gamma   90.00
#
_symmetry.space_group_name_H-M   'P 1'
#
loop_
_entity.id
_entity.type
_entity.pdbx_description
1 polymer ?
#
loop_
_entity_poly.entity_id
_entity_poly.type
_entity_poly.pdbx_seq_one_letter_code
_entity_poly.pdbx_strand_id
1 'polypeptide(L)'
;MSDPQQILSDDQLIVQATTAVETAQIPKELVWKKIKPETGFWVSCQLGNDKMLAQRDARLSYNPITEELRINIIHTLLHKCHRGWFMRSLFEWCEEGLITKDEEKMLDIFDGITTTGFERPYSYAVKDIDIGMACPIGSLPRVIVESRWSIPRSSDSASLWLQNAAKTLQVLILIEWWNVSANTVAGQLRVYRRWTKNVQTEPIFPLPPRHPEKRRITLTRDEVIGTEDNRFDGLKITQEIHVQKAMPMSSFKSSGPSKPTDRSQTRSYVVPDPNIPNKGRVQTLECDVLFSDANTDPDMSFMHNNLTDSNLIVHDNKIVGLIDWEMAGFFGWKTAGGSLSGGYVIRVLRRFGAFDEVMARVEIALPDTER
;
A
#
# COMPACT_ATOMS: atom_id res chain seq x y z
N MET A 1 9.90 46.47 5.20
CA MET A 1 8.57 46.23 5.80
C MET A 1 8.10 44.89 5.30
N SER A 2 8.23 43.85 6.12
CA SER A 2 7.67 42.52 5.84
C SER A 2 6.17 42.58 6.05
N ASP A 3 5.40 42.15 5.05
CA ASP A 3 3.94 42.07 5.09
C ASP A 3 3.48 41.36 6.38
N PRO A 4 2.54 41.93 7.16
CA PRO A 4 1.96 41.22 8.29
C PRO A 4 1.22 40.00 7.74
N GLN A 5 1.77 38.80 7.96
CA GLN A 5 1.10 37.54 7.66
C GLN A 5 -0.27 37.55 8.36
N GLN A 6 -1.33 37.59 7.56
CA GLN A 6 -2.70 37.55 8.02
C GLN A 6 -2.91 36.27 8.85
N ILE A 7 -3.30 36.42 10.11
CA ILE A 7 -3.67 35.30 10.97
C ILE A 7 -4.99 34.76 10.42
N LEU A 8 -4.94 33.60 9.77
CA LEU A 8 -6.13 32.91 9.26
C LEU A 8 -6.91 32.31 10.43
N SER A 9 -8.23 32.39 10.39
CA SER A 9 -9.06 31.56 11.27
C SER A 9 -8.95 30.08 10.87
N ASP A 10 -9.34 29.18 11.78
CA ASP A 10 -9.29 27.74 11.55
C ASP A 10 -10.07 27.34 10.27
N ASP A 11 -11.29 27.88 10.08
CA ASP A 11 -12.11 27.65 8.89
C ASP A 11 -11.47 28.19 7.61
N GLN A 12 -10.83 29.37 7.68
CA GLN A 12 -10.13 29.96 6.54
C GLN A 12 -8.93 29.11 6.14
N LEU A 13 -8.21 28.54 7.12
CA LEU A 13 -7.09 27.65 6.85
C LEU A 13 -7.55 26.35 6.20
N ILE A 14 -8.66 25.76 6.66
CA ILE A 14 -9.26 24.57 6.03
C ILE A 14 -9.63 24.87 4.57
N VAL A 15 -10.41 25.92 4.32
CA VAL A 15 -10.84 26.27 2.96
C VAL A 15 -9.65 26.53 2.05
N GLN A 16 -8.63 27.24 2.56
CA GLN A 16 -7.41 27.50 1.81
C GLN A 16 -6.64 26.21 1.50
N ALA A 17 -6.49 25.31 2.48
CA ALA A 17 -5.80 24.04 2.31
C ALA A 17 -6.51 23.16 1.29
N THR A 18 -7.83 22.99 1.42
CA THR A 18 -8.64 22.20 0.48
C THR A 18 -8.52 22.74 -0.94
N THR A 19 -8.72 24.05 -1.13
CA THR A 19 -8.60 24.69 -2.46
C THR A 19 -7.20 24.52 -3.05
N ALA A 20 -6.15 24.66 -2.22
CA ALA A 20 -4.77 24.50 -2.67
C ALA A 20 -4.48 23.05 -3.12
N VAL A 21 -5.00 22.06 -2.40
CA VAL A 21 -4.85 20.65 -2.79
C VAL A 21 -5.62 20.35 -4.06
N GLU A 22 -6.85 20.83 -4.21
CA GLU A 22 -7.66 20.64 -5.41
C GLU A 22 -7.01 21.20 -6.67
N THR A 23 -6.35 22.36 -6.57
CA THR A 23 -5.78 23.07 -7.73
C THR A 23 -4.31 22.75 -8.00
N ALA A 24 -3.62 22.05 -7.09
CA ALA A 24 -2.20 21.76 -7.23
C ALA A 24 -1.87 20.82 -8.41
N GLN A 25 -0.86 21.20 -9.18
CA GLN A 25 -0.20 20.34 -10.16
C GLN A 25 0.78 19.39 -9.46
N ILE A 26 0.78 18.12 -9.84
CA ILE A 26 1.46 17.02 -9.13
C ILE A 26 2.87 16.79 -9.75
N PRO A 27 3.91 16.45 -8.95
CA PRO A 27 3.94 16.36 -7.49
C PRO A 27 4.05 17.72 -6.82
N LYS A 28 3.42 17.86 -5.64
CA LYS A 28 3.45 19.12 -4.89
C LYS A 28 3.54 18.91 -3.39
N GLU A 29 4.42 19.67 -2.74
CA GLU A 29 4.41 19.90 -1.30
C GLU A 29 3.80 21.28 -1.03
N LEU A 30 2.78 21.31 -0.17
CA LEU A 30 2.13 22.52 0.33
C LEU A 30 2.50 22.68 1.81
N VAL A 31 2.92 23.88 2.21
CA VAL A 31 3.39 24.16 3.57
C VAL A 31 2.78 25.45 4.10
N TRP A 32 2.11 25.36 5.24
CA TRP A 32 1.65 26.50 6.04
C TRP A 32 2.49 26.55 7.31
N LYS A 33 2.92 27.76 7.71
CA LYS A 33 3.85 27.98 8.82
C LYS A 33 3.26 28.89 9.88
N LYS A 34 3.83 28.86 11.08
CA LYS A 34 3.40 29.64 12.25
C LYS A 34 1.96 29.33 12.65
N ILE A 35 1.58 28.06 12.50
CA ILE A 35 0.29 27.56 12.93
C ILE A 35 0.40 27.14 14.40
N LYS A 36 -0.47 27.66 15.26
CA LYS A 36 -0.45 27.32 16.69
C LYS A 36 -0.74 25.82 16.89
N PRO A 37 -0.14 25.16 17.89
CA PRO A 37 -0.36 23.73 18.20
C PRO A 37 -1.82 23.27 18.15
N GLU A 38 -2.72 23.99 18.83
CA GLU A 38 -4.14 23.63 18.94
C GLU A 38 -4.87 23.77 17.61
N THR A 39 -4.67 24.89 16.91
CA THR A 39 -5.22 25.13 15.56
C THR A 39 -4.71 24.09 14.58
N GLY A 40 -3.40 23.83 14.55
CA GLY A 40 -2.80 22.90 13.61
C GLY A 40 -3.27 21.46 13.84
N PHE A 41 -3.41 21.04 15.10
CA PHE A 41 -4.00 19.75 15.44
C PHE A 41 -5.46 19.66 14.98
N TRP A 42 -6.29 20.65 15.33
CA TRP A 42 -7.72 20.63 15.00
C TRP A 42 -7.95 20.63 13.49
N VAL A 43 -7.30 21.55 12.76
CA VAL A 43 -7.39 21.63 11.29
C VAL A 43 -6.90 20.35 10.64
N SER A 44 -5.81 19.75 11.13
CA SER A 44 -5.31 18.48 10.60
C SER A 44 -6.31 17.34 10.80
N CYS A 45 -6.94 17.25 11.97
CA CYS A 45 -7.98 16.24 12.23
C CYS A 45 -9.22 16.43 11.34
N GLN A 46 -9.60 17.67 11.01
CA GLN A 46 -10.68 17.93 10.07
C GLN A 46 -10.30 17.52 8.64
N LEU A 47 -9.11 17.94 8.18
CA LEU A 47 -8.61 17.62 6.84
C LEU A 47 -8.37 16.12 6.64
N GLY A 48 -7.89 15.40 7.66
CA GLY A 48 -7.69 13.94 7.60
C GLY A 48 -8.98 13.15 7.41
N ASN A 49 -10.13 13.71 7.79
CA ASN A 49 -11.45 13.11 7.54
C ASN A 49 -12.05 13.54 6.18
N ASP A 50 -11.38 14.46 5.46
CA ASP A 50 -11.84 14.95 4.17
C ASP A 50 -11.53 13.93 3.06
N LYS A 51 -12.57 13.50 2.35
CA LYS A 51 -12.47 12.58 1.20
C LYS A 51 -11.56 13.14 0.09
N MET A 52 -11.37 14.45 0.03
CA MET A 52 -10.51 15.10 -0.96
C MET A 52 -9.04 14.67 -0.82
N LEU A 53 -8.51 14.55 0.40
CA LEU A 53 -7.13 14.08 0.59
C LEU A 53 -6.96 12.65 0.07
N ALA A 54 -7.94 11.77 0.34
CA ALA A 54 -7.93 10.40 -0.18
C ALA A 54 -8.02 10.37 -1.72
N GLN A 55 -8.88 11.21 -2.34
CA GLN A 55 -9.03 11.29 -3.80
C GLN A 55 -7.75 11.78 -4.50
N ARG A 56 -6.99 12.66 -3.87
CA ARG A 56 -5.75 13.23 -4.41
C ARG A 56 -4.50 12.50 -3.93
N ASP A 57 -4.67 11.36 -3.25
CA ASP A 57 -3.59 10.58 -2.64
C ASP A 57 -2.59 11.45 -1.86
N ALA A 58 -3.16 12.40 -1.11
CA ALA A 58 -2.39 13.35 -0.35
C ALA A 58 -1.97 12.75 1.00
N ARG A 59 -0.86 13.24 1.55
CA ARG A 59 -0.35 12.87 2.87
C ARG A 59 -0.21 14.11 3.74
N LEU A 60 -0.90 14.09 4.86
CA LEU A 60 -0.95 15.15 5.84
C LEU A 60 0.13 14.97 6.91
N SER A 61 0.71 16.09 7.35
CA SER A 61 1.51 16.12 8.57
C SER A 61 1.47 17.48 9.23
N TYR A 62 1.45 17.50 10.55
CA TYR A 62 1.56 18.70 11.35
C TYR A 62 2.57 18.49 12.47
N ASN A 63 3.51 19.42 12.59
CA ASN A 63 4.52 19.41 13.64
C ASN A 63 4.35 20.66 14.53
N PRO A 64 3.96 20.49 15.81
CA PRO A 64 3.68 21.61 16.72
C PRO A 64 4.94 22.34 17.20
N ILE A 65 6.13 21.77 17.01
CA ILE A 65 7.40 22.39 17.38
C ILE A 65 7.89 23.35 16.31
N THR A 66 7.74 22.94 15.04
CA THR A 66 8.06 23.80 13.91
C THR A 66 6.90 24.71 13.52
N GLU A 67 5.70 24.45 14.05
CA GLU A 67 4.45 25.15 13.72
C GLU A 67 4.13 25.06 12.22
N GLU A 68 4.39 23.89 11.62
CA GLU A 68 4.21 23.65 10.19
C GLU A 68 3.17 22.58 9.90
N LEU A 69 2.14 22.97 9.15
CA LEU A 69 1.16 22.08 8.52
C LEU A 69 1.61 21.82 7.08
N ARG A 70 1.68 20.55 6.69
CA ARG A 70 2.16 20.10 5.39
C ARG A 70 1.18 19.13 4.77
N ILE A 71 0.95 19.30 3.47
CA ILE A 71 0.21 18.35 2.64
C ILE A 71 1.06 18.02 1.42
N ASN A 72 1.39 16.74 1.28
CA ASN A 72 2.17 16.20 0.17
C ASN A 72 1.25 15.48 -0.80
N ILE A 73 1.20 15.93 -2.05
CA ILE A 73 0.37 15.34 -3.10
C ILE A 73 1.32 14.54 -4.00
N ILE A 74 1.31 13.21 -3.85
CA ILE A 74 2.28 12.32 -4.50
C ILE A 74 1.56 11.10 -5.07
N HIS A 75 1.51 11.00 -6.41
CA HIS A 75 0.79 9.93 -7.13
C HIS A 75 1.69 8.96 -7.92
N THR A 76 3.01 8.94 -7.66
CA THR A 76 3.86 8.04 -8.43
C THR A 76 3.73 6.61 -7.90
N LEU A 77 3.50 5.62 -8.76
CA LEU A 77 3.59 4.19 -8.42
C LEU A 77 4.90 3.86 -7.68
N LEU A 78 5.96 4.58 -8.02
CA LEU A 78 7.25 4.50 -7.34
C LEU A 78 7.19 4.86 -5.85
N HIS A 79 6.36 5.83 -5.46
CA HIS A 79 6.22 6.23 -4.07
C HIS A 79 5.59 5.10 -3.25
N LYS A 80 4.56 4.45 -3.80
CA LYS A 80 3.81 3.36 -3.16
C LYS A 80 4.40 1.96 -3.34
N CYS A 81 5.49 1.81 -4.12
CA CYS A 81 6.00 0.49 -4.49
C CYS A 81 6.41 -0.40 -3.30
N HIS A 82 6.67 0.22 -2.15
CA HIS A 82 7.04 -0.46 -0.92
C HIS A 82 5.88 -1.22 -0.25
N ARG A 83 4.63 -0.85 -0.54
CA ARG A 83 3.43 -1.51 -0.04
C ARG A 83 3.41 -3.00 -0.38
N GLY A 84 3.54 -3.33 -1.66
CA GLY A 84 3.51 -4.72 -2.12
C GLY A 84 4.68 -5.55 -1.58
N TRP A 85 5.85 -4.93 -1.42
CA TRP A 85 7.01 -5.56 -0.78
C TRP A 85 6.76 -5.86 0.70
N PHE A 86 6.22 -4.90 1.43
CA PHE A 86 5.93 -5.04 2.86
C PHE A 86 4.89 -6.12 3.15
N MET A 87 3.77 -6.09 2.41
CA MET A 87 2.69 -7.08 2.58
C MET A 87 3.14 -8.50 2.22
N ARG A 88 3.94 -8.66 1.15
CA ARG A 88 4.50 -9.96 0.79
C ARG A 88 5.42 -10.51 1.89
N SER A 89 6.24 -9.64 2.49
CA SER A 89 7.16 -10.05 3.54
C SER A 89 6.41 -10.58 4.77
N LEU A 90 5.29 -9.94 5.15
CA LEU A 90 4.45 -10.42 6.23
C LEU A 90 3.84 -11.79 5.94
N PHE A 91 3.37 -12.00 4.70
CA PHE A 91 2.83 -13.30 4.28
C PHE A 91 3.90 -14.40 4.34
N GLU A 92 5.11 -14.11 3.84
CA GLU A 92 6.26 -15.02 3.93
C GLU A 92 6.59 -15.36 5.40
N TRP A 93 6.48 -14.40 6.34
CA TRP A 93 6.70 -14.69 7.76
C TRP A 93 5.68 -15.67 8.34
N CYS A 94 4.42 -15.61 7.92
CA CYS A 94 3.39 -16.57 8.32
C CYS A 94 3.65 -17.96 7.72
N GLU A 95 3.97 -18.02 6.43
CA GLU A 95 4.23 -19.29 5.74
C GLU A 95 5.47 -20.01 6.29
N GLU A 96 6.53 -19.26 6.59
CA GLU A 96 7.77 -19.78 7.17
C GLU A 96 7.65 -20.07 8.68
N GLY A 97 6.51 -19.75 9.31
CA GLY A 97 6.28 -19.93 10.74
C GLY A 97 7.12 -19.01 11.63
N LEU A 98 7.62 -17.90 11.08
CA LEU A 98 8.37 -16.89 11.83
C LEU A 98 7.46 -16.12 12.80
N ILE A 99 6.17 -16.00 12.49
CA ILE A 99 5.13 -15.55 13.42
C ILE A 99 4.02 -16.60 13.50
N THR A 100 3.41 -16.74 14.68
CA THR A 100 2.27 -17.64 14.88
C THR A 100 0.98 -16.99 14.38
N LYS A 101 -0.06 -17.79 14.15
CA LYS A 101 -1.40 -17.27 13.80
C LYS A 101 -1.99 -16.36 14.87
N ASP A 102 -1.68 -16.59 16.13
CA ASP A 102 -2.21 -15.73 17.21
C ASP A 102 -1.44 -14.42 17.30
N GLU A 103 -0.15 -14.41 16.96
CA GLU A 103 0.61 -13.16 16.82
C GLU A 103 0.18 -12.37 15.60
N GLU A 104 -0.06 -13.03 14.47
CA GLU A 104 -0.59 -12.37 13.27
C GLU A 104 -1.91 -11.65 13.57
N LYS A 105 -2.83 -12.27 14.32
CA LYS A 105 -4.07 -11.62 14.79
C LYS A 105 -3.85 -10.45 15.75
N MET A 106 -2.67 -10.30 16.36
CA MET A 106 -2.33 -9.17 17.22
C MET A 106 -1.64 -8.03 16.45
N LEU A 107 -1.16 -8.30 15.23
CA LEU A 107 -0.54 -7.29 14.37
C LEU A 107 -1.62 -6.47 13.68
N ASP A 108 -1.49 -5.16 13.81
CA ASP A 108 -2.27 -4.19 13.04
C ASP A 108 -1.40 -3.64 11.90
N ILE A 109 -1.84 -3.89 10.67
CA ILE A 109 -1.18 -3.40 9.46
C ILE A 109 -2.03 -2.27 8.90
N PHE A 110 -1.46 -1.07 8.84
CA PHE A 110 -2.17 0.11 8.34
C PHE A 110 -1.38 0.76 7.21
N ASP A 111 -2.15 1.30 6.27
CA ASP A 111 -1.69 1.96 5.05
C ASP A 111 -2.49 3.26 4.90
N GLY A 112 -1.78 4.38 4.76
CA GLY A 112 -2.41 5.69 4.58
C GLY A 112 -3.24 6.17 5.77
N ILE A 113 -2.91 5.76 7.00
CA ILE A 113 -3.67 6.15 8.20
C ILE A 113 -3.11 7.42 8.86
N THR A 114 -4.00 8.31 9.27
CA THR A 114 -3.65 9.48 10.09
C THR A 114 -3.42 9.04 11.54
N THR A 115 -2.21 9.31 12.04
CA THR A 115 -1.80 9.01 13.42
C THR A 115 -1.78 10.28 14.26
N THR A 116 -2.28 10.17 15.49
CA THR A 116 -2.27 11.19 16.54
C THR A 116 -1.87 10.58 17.88
N GLY A 117 -1.92 11.34 18.99
CA GLY A 117 -1.64 10.79 20.33
C GLY A 117 -0.16 10.63 20.65
N PHE A 118 0.70 11.38 19.95
CA PHE A 118 2.13 11.44 20.25
C PHE A 118 2.39 12.01 21.65
N GLU A 119 3.56 11.72 22.19
CA GLU A 119 3.94 12.24 23.50
C GLU A 119 4.47 13.66 23.44
N ARG A 120 4.53 14.33 24.59
CA ARG A 120 5.19 15.64 24.71
C ARG A 120 6.66 15.55 24.23
N PRO A 121 7.16 16.56 23.50
CA PRO A 121 6.50 17.84 23.21
C PRO A 121 5.59 17.83 21.95
N TYR A 122 5.38 16.67 21.33
CA TYR A 122 4.61 16.48 20.10
C TYR A 122 3.13 16.14 20.33
N SER A 123 2.53 16.44 21.49
CA SER A 123 1.16 16.03 21.82
C SER A 123 0.08 16.55 20.86
N TYR A 124 0.39 17.57 20.07
CA TYR A 124 -0.46 18.12 19.02
C TYR A 124 -0.04 17.71 17.60
N ALA A 125 0.95 16.84 17.45
CA ALA A 125 1.39 16.37 16.14
C ALA A 125 0.34 15.47 15.49
N VAL A 126 0.27 15.55 14.17
CA VAL A 126 -0.57 14.71 13.32
C VAL A 126 0.30 14.22 12.18
N LYS A 127 0.22 12.94 11.80
CA LYS A 127 1.02 12.41 10.71
C LYS A 127 0.32 11.25 10.03
N ASP A 128 0.17 11.33 8.71
CA ASP A 128 -0.19 10.17 7.91
C ASP A 128 1.01 9.26 7.75
N ILE A 129 0.78 7.95 7.88
CA ILE A 129 1.78 6.92 7.66
C ILE A 129 1.57 6.34 6.26
N ASP A 130 2.64 6.11 5.51
CA ASP A 130 2.53 5.39 4.24
C ASP A 130 2.15 3.93 4.48
N ILE A 131 2.99 3.16 5.19
CA ILE A 131 2.60 1.85 5.72
C ILE A 131 3.32 1.57 7.05
N GLY A 132 2.66 0.84 7.95
CA GLY A 132 3.27 0.49 9.23
C GLY A 132 2.65 -0.75 9.88
N MET A 133 3.27 -1.14 10.99
CA MET A 133 2.81 -2.22 11.87
C MET A 133 2.75 -1.72 13.30
N ALA A 134 1.66 -2.04 13.98
CA ALA A 134 1.53 -1.91 15.42
C ALA A 134 1.25 -3.27 16.08
N CYS A 135 1.64 -3.38 17.34
CA CYS A 135 1.39 -4.55 18.17
C CYS A 135 1.36 -4.12 19.64
N PRO A 136 0.26 -4.37 20.39
CA PRO A 136 -1.00 -4.96 19.91
C PRO A 136 -1.81 -4.00 19.02
N ILE A 137 -2.92 -4.49 18.46
CA ILE A 137 -3.87 -3.67 17.68
C ILE A 137 -4.28 -2.40 18.45
N GLY A 138 -4.36 -1.28 17.72
CA GLY A 138 -4.73 0.03 18.28
C GLY A 138 -3.62 0.75 19.04
N SER A 139 -2.39 0.21 19.05
CA SER A 139 -1.22 0.90 19.58
C SER A 139 -0.55 1.78 18.53
N LEU A 140 0.32 2.70 18.97
CA LEU A 140 1.18 3.46 18.05
C LEU A 140 2.15 2.51 17.31
N PRO A 141 2.51 2.83 16.06
CA PRO A 141 3.38 2.00 15.22
C PRO A 141 4.68 1.60 15.91
N ARG A 142 5.07 0.33 15.74
CA ARG A 142 6.40 -0.19 16.09
C ARG A 142 7.35 -0.23 14.90
N VAL A 143 6.83 -0.45 13.70
CA VAL A 143 7.58 -0.41 12.44
C VAL A 143 6.86 0.51 11.48
N ILE A 144 7.59 1.40 10.83
CA ILE A 144 7.07 2.30 9.80
C ILE A 144 7.93 2.18 8.56
N VAL A 145 7.30 2.16 7.39
CA VAL A 145 7.96 2.42 6.12
C VAL A 145 7.38 3.70 5.54
N GLU A 146 8.25 4.64 5.21
CA GLU A 146 7.88 5.93 4.61
C GLU A 146 8.66 6.12 3.32
N SER A 147 8.01 6.67 2.31
CA SER A 147 8.60 6.99 1.03
C SER A 147 8.61 8.49 0.85
N ARG A 148 9.64 9.04 0.21
CA ARG A 148 9.67 10.48 -0.09
C ARG A 148 10.50 10.80 -1.31
N TRP A 149 10.19 11.91 -1.94
CA TRP A 149 11.07 12.54 -2.91
C TRP A 149 12.06 13.45 -2.17
N SER A 150 13.36 13.29 -2.41
CA SER A 150 14.41 14.20 -1.98
C SER A 150 14.32 15.49 -2.79
N ILE A 151 13.35 16.32 -2.43
CA ILE A 151 13.28 17.70 -2.88
C ILE A 151 14.36 18.47 -2.09
N PRO A 152 15.25 19.25 -2.73
CA PRO A 152 16.18 20.08 -1.99
C PRO A 152 15.35 21.09 -1.17
N ARG A 153 15.29 20.86 0.15
CA ARG A 153 14.52 21.59 1.20
C ARG A 153 13.23 20.96 1.75
N SER A 154 12.90 19.70 1.46
CA SER A 154 11.91 18.98 2.28
C SER A 154 12.59 18.39 3.54
N SER A 155 12.81 19.25 4.53
CA SER A 155 12.96 18.77 5.91
C SER A 155 11.58 18.30 6.38
N ASP A 156 11.57 17.19 7.10
CA ASP A 156 10.61 16.91 8.17
C ASP A 156 9.49 15.88 8.04
N SER A 157 9.20 15.26 6.89
CA SER A 157 8.18 14.18 6.88
C SER A 157 8.56 13.00 7.80
N ALA A 158 9.84 12.63 7.85
CA ALA A 158 10.37 11.63 8.76
C ALA A 158 10.82 12.18 10.13
N SER A 159 10.83 13.50 10.31
CA SER A 159 11.44 14.11 11.50
C SER A 159 10.70 13.80 12.78
N LEU A 160 9.36 13.69 12.74
CA LEU A 160 8.57 13.32 13.92
C LEU A 160 8.99 11.93 14.41
N TRP A 161 9.14 10.99 13.49
CA TRP A 161 9.62 9.63 13.78
C TRP A 161 11.05 9.64 14.33
N LEU A 162 11.96 10.37 13.67
CA LEU A 162 13.37 10.44 14.06
C LEU A 162 13.60 11.18 15.39
N GLN A 163 12.66 12.02 15.82
CA GLN A 163 12.71 12.74 17.10
C GLN A 163 12.05 11.97 18.24
N ASN A 164 11.80 10.67 18.06
CA ASN A 164 11.17 9.78 19.04
C ASN A 164 9.78 10.27 19.50
N ALA A 165 9.02 10.93 18.62
CA ALA A 165 7.66 11.37 18.96
C ALA A 165 6.72 10.19 19.32
N ALA A 166 6.98 9.01 18.74
CA ALA A 166 6.28 7.76 19.04
C ALA A 166 7.15 6.84 19.91
N LYS A 167 6.77 6.65 21.17
CA LYS A 167 7.49 5.81 22.13
C LYS A 167 7.40 4.31 21.88
N THR A 168 6.63 3.85 20.91
CA THR A 168 6.57 2.42 20.55
C THR A 168 7.41 2.11 19.31
N LEU A 169 7.73 3.11 18.50
CA LEU A 169 8.46 2.98 17.25
C LEU A 169 9.86 2.41 17.49
N GLN A 170 10.11 1.21 17.01
CA GLN A 170 11.41 0.55 17.07
C GLN A 170 12.19 0.74 15.77
N VAL A 171 11.51 0.69 14.62
CA VAL A 171 12.16 0.75 13.30
C VAL A 171 11.45 1.72 12.36
N LEU A 172 12.21 2.61 11.74
CA LEU A 172 11.79 3.43 10.61
C LEU A 172 12.60 3.05 9.38
N ILE A 173 11.92 2.59 8.33
CA ILE A 173 12.48 2.35 7.01
C ILE A 173 12.09 3.53 6.12
N LEU A 174 13.04 4.39 5.80
CA LEU A 174 12.83 5.56 4.97
C LEU A 174 13.35 5.30 3.56
N ILE A 175 12.47 5.37 2.58
CA ILE A 175 12.79 5.28 1.16
C ILE A 175 12.84 6.69 0.58
N GLU A 176 13.97 7.02 -0.04
CA GLU A 176 14.20 8.35 -0.60
C GLU A 176 14.45 8.22 -2.10
N TRP A 177 13.71 9.01 -2.89
CA TRP A 177 13.78 9.06 -4.35
C TRP A 177 14.24 10.42 -4.82
N TRP A 178 15.10 10.50 -5.82
CA TRP A 178 15.46 11.78 -6.44
C TRP A 178 15.60 11.67 -7.94
N ASN A 179 15.41 12.79 -8.62
CA ASN A 179 15.67 12.88 -10.05
C ASN A 179 17.17 12.99 -10.28
N VAL A 180 17.70 12.11 -11.13
CA VAL A 180 19.07 12.19 -11.65
C VAL A 180 19.08 12.96 -12.97
N SER A 181 18.06 12.74 -13.79
CA SER A 181 17.82 13.44 -15.05
C SER A 181 16.32 13.51 -15.35
N ALA A 182 15.91 14.17 -16.44
CA ALA A 182 14.50 14.35 -16.81
C ALA A 182 13.68 13.05 -16.86
N ASN A 183 14.31 11.90 -17.14
CA ASN A 183 13.65 10.59 -17.25
C ASN A 183 14.33 9.52 -16.39
N THR A 184 15.11 9.90 -15.38
CA THR A 184 15.84 8.93 -14.56
C THR A 184 15.73 9.32 -13.11
N VAL A 185 15.28 8.35 -12.31
CA VAL A 185 15.24 8.45 -10.85
C VAL A 185 16.45 7.72 -10.29
N ALA A 186 16.84 8.04 -9.07
CA ALA A 186 17.60 7.16 -8.20
C ALA A 186 16.86 7.04 -6.87
N GLY A 187 17.13 5.97 -6.14
CA GLY A 187 16.52 5.75 -4.84
C GLY A 187 17.42 5.00 -3.89
N GLN A 188 17.27 5.29 -2.61
CA GLN A 188 17.92 4.59 -1.51
C GLN A 188 16.92 4.32 -0.39
N LEU A 189 17.17 3.29 0.40
CA LEU A 189 16.51 3.07 1.68
C LEU A 189 17.48 3.35 2.82
N ARG A 190 16.93 3.82 3.94
CA ARG A 190 17.64 4.02 5.20
C ARG A 190 16.84 3.41 6.32
N VAL A 191 17.45 2.51 7.10
CA VAL A 191 16.81 1.87 8.25
C VAL A 191 17.35 2.49 9.53
N TYR A 192 16.47 3.14 10.28
CA TYR A 192 16.74 3.69 11.59
C TYR A 192 16.15 2.77 12.65
N ARG A 193 16.94 2.46 13.69
CA ARG A 193 16.48 1.70 14.86
C ARG A 193 16.65 2.52 16.12
N ARG A 194 15.64 2.51 16.98
CA ARG A 194 15.47 3.41 18.14
C ARG A 194 16.68 3.50 19.09
N TRP A 195 17.47 2.44 19.20
CA TRP A 195 18.59 2.35 20.16
C TRP A 195 19.95 2.33 19.49
N THR A 196 20.00 2.53 18.17
CA THR A 196 21.23 2.42 17.42
C THR A 196 21.55 3.72 16.71
N LYS A 197 22.81 4.15 16.77
CA LYS A 197 23.32 5.22 15.90
C LYS A 197 23.66 4.71 14.50
N ASN A 198 23.63 3.39 14.30
CA ASN A 198 23.94 2.75 13.04
C ASN A 198 22.71 2.81 12.13
N VAL A 199 22.82 3.62 11.08
CA VAL A 199 21.81 3.66 10.02
C VAL A 199 22.25 2.74 8.89
N GLN A 200 21.50 1.67 8.67
CA GLN A 200 21.71 0.85 7.46
C GLN A 200 21.23 1.67 6.25
N THR A 201 22.06 1.76 5.22
CA THR A 201 21.74 2.49 3.99
C THR A 201 21.97 1.58 2.81
N GLU A 202 20.93 1.34 2.01
CA GLU A 202 21.03 0.51 0.81
C GLU A 202 20.53 1.29 -0.42
N PRO A 203 21.29 1.32 -1.51
CA PRO A 203 20.77 1.79 -2.78
C PRO A 203 19.66 0.85 -3.27
N ILE A 204 18.57 1.43 -3.79
CA ILE A 204 17.48 0.71 -4.45
C ILE A 204 17.64 0.79 -5.97
N PHE A 205 17.90 2.00 -6.47
CA PHE A 205 18.03 2.27 -7.90
C PHE A 205 19.09 3.35 -8.16
N PRO A 206 19.94 3.23 -9.20
CA PRO A 206 20.03 2.12 -10.17
C PRO A 206 20.35 0.78 -9.48
N LEU A 207 19.95 -0.33 -10.12
CA LEU A 207 20.11 -1.67 -9.55
C LEU A 207 21.56 -1.83 -9.07
N PRO A 208 21.80 -2.00 -7.76
CA PRO A 208 23.16 -1.93 -7.28
C PRO A 208 23.86 -3.29 -7.48
N PRO A 209 25.21 -3.33 -7.62
CA PRO A 209 25.95 -4.54 -7.99
C PRO A 209 25.58 -5.76 -7.14
N ARG A 210 25.47 -6.95 -7.75
CA ARG A 210 24.99 -8.19 -7.08
C ARG A 210 25.89 -8.57 -5.90
N HIS A 211 25.42 -8.29 -4.68
CA HIS A 211 25.95 -8.85 -3.43
C HIS A 211 24.78 -9.38 -2.57
N PRO A 212 24.23 -10.56 -2.93
CA PRO A 212 22.95 -11.07 -2.38
C PRO A 212 22.98 -11.36 -0.87
N GLU A 213 24.15 -11.63 -0.29
CA GLU A 213 24.31 -11.91 1.14
C GLU A 213 24.24 -10.65 2.03
N LYS A 214 24.40 -9.44 1.47
CA LYS A 214 24.60 -8.21 2.24
C LYS A 214 23.45 -7.20 2.21
N ARG A 215 22.35 -7.48 1.50
CA ARG A 215 21.23 -6.53 1.35
C ARG A 215 19.92 -7.05 1.90
N ARG A 216 19.92 -7.40 3.18
CA ARG A 216 18.71 -7.82 3.90
C ARG A 216 18.37 -6.78 4.94
N ILE A 217 17.09 -6.46 5.03
CA ILE A 217 16.55 -5.73 6.18
C ILE A 217 16.04 -6.80 7.11
N THR A 218 16.64 -6.90 8.28
CA THR A 218 16.22 -7.85 9.30
C THR A 218 15.51 -7.10 10.41
N LEU A 219 14.29 -7.48 10.74
CA LEU A 219 13.53 -6.98 11.88
C LEU A 219 13.57 -8.02 12.98
N THR A 220 13.81 -7.69 14.24
CA THR A 220 13.71 -8.69 15.30
C THR A 220 12.25 -8.90 15.70
N ARG A 221 11.96 -10.05 16.33
CA ARG A 221 10.63 -10.29 16.91
C ARG A 221 10.26 -9.19 17.91
N ASP A 222 11.22 -8.75 18.72
CA ASP A 222 11.00 -7.67 19.68
C ASP A 222 10.71 -6.32 18.98
N GLU A 223 11.39 -6.02 17.87
CA GLU A 223 11.10 -4.83 17.07
C GLU A 223 9.64 -4.81 16.59
N VAL A 224 9.08 -5.98 16.23
CA VAL A 224 7.74 -6.11 15.63
C VAL A 224 6.63 -6.34 16.67
N ILE A 225 6.81 -7.26 17.61
CA ILE A 225 5.75 -7.71 18.56
C ILE A 225 5.96 -7.13 19.96
N GLY A 226 7.22 -6.93 20.36
CA GLY A 226 7.59 -6.55 21.73
C GLY A 226 7.57 -7.74 22.67
N THR A 227 8.74 -8.21 23.09
CA THR A 227 8.89 -9.30 24.08
C THR A 227 10.02 -8.93 25.04
N GLU A 228 9.78 -9.02 26.35
CA GLU A 228 10.78 -8.64 27.37
C GLU A 228 12.08 -9.45 27.32
N ASP A 229 12.12 -10.59 26.62
CA ASP A 229 13.28 -11.45 26.52
C ASP A 229 14.11 -11.22 25.25
N ASN A 230 15.13 -10.38 25.41
CA ASN A 230 16.23 -10.18 24.49
C ASN A 230 16.96 -11.50 24.20
N ARG A 231 16.69 -12.10 23.03
CA ARG A 231 17.63 -12.75 22.09
C ARG A 231 16.85 -13.67 21.16
N PHE A 232 16.69 -13.34 19.88
CA PHE A 232 16.57 -14.34 18.80
C PHE A 232 16.74 -13.70 17.42
N ASP A 233 17.22 -14.52 16.47
CA ASP A 233 17.54 -14.19 15.08
C ASP A 233 16.37 -13.56 14.35
N GLY A 234 16.58 -12.37 13.79
CA GLY A 234 15.49 -11.54 13.29
C GLY A 234 14.72 -12.12 12.08
N LEU A 235 13.46 -11.68 11.99
CA LEU A 235 12.59 -11.72 10.82
C LEU A 235 13.32 -11.13 9.62
N LYS A 236 13.47 -11.92 8.57
CA LYS A 236 14.11 -11.48 7.33
C LYS A 236 13.06 -10.82 6.46
N ILE A 237 13.34 -9.61 6.01
CA ILE A 237 12.66 -9.06 4.85
C ILE A 237 13.54 -9.31 3.65
N THR A 238 13.13 -10.26 2.81
CA THR A 238 13.80 -10.60 1.55
C THR A 238 13.42 -9.62 0.45
N GLN A 239 14.42 -9.11 -0.27
CA GLN A 239 14.25 -8.13 -1.34
C GLN A 239 14.36 -8.80 -2.71
N GLU A 240 13.29 -8.72 -3.51
CA GLU A 240 13.39 -8.61 -4.98
C GLU A 240 12.49 -7.45 -5.45
N ILE A 241 13.01 -6.21 -5.37
CA ILE A 241 12.35 -5.05 -5.98
C ILE A 241 12.55 -5.14 -7.49
N HIS A 242 11.55 -5.66 -8.19
CA HIS A 242 11.46 -5.57 -9.64
C HIS A 242 11.06 -4.13 -10.01
N VAL A 243 12.06 -3.24 -10.17
CA VAL A 243 11.82 -1.92 -10.77
C VAL A 243 11.45 -2.16 -12.23
N GLN A 244 10.16 -2.13 -12.56
CA GLN A 244 9.73 -2.05 -13.95
C GLN A 244 10.30 -0.76 -14.54
N LYS A 245 11.05 -0.91 -15.64
CA LYS A 245 11.70 0.18 -16.37
C LYS A 245 10.69 1.30 -16.62
N ALA A 246 10.94 2.50 -16.10
CA ALA A 246 10.13 3.67 -16.42
C ALA A 246 10.16 3.88 -17.94
N MET A 247 9.01 3.74 -18.60
CA MET A 247 8.90 4.02 -20.03
C MET A 247 8.87 5.54 -20.25
N PRO A 248 9.54 6.07 -21.28
CA PRO A 248 9.50 7.49 -21.59
C PRO A 248 8.08 7.92 -21.99
N MET A 249 7.60 9.04 -21.45
CA MET A 249 6.28 9.62 -21.77
C MET A 249 6.10 9.99 -23.26
N SER A 250 7.17 10.05 -24.05
CA SER A 250 7.12 10.32 -25.49
C SER A 250 6.63 9.13 -26.33
N SER A 251 6.28 7.99 -25.72
CA SER A 251 5.94 6.75 -26.44
C SER A 251 4.44 6.53 -26.68
N PHE A 252 3.56 7.39 -26.14
CA PHE A 252 2.12 7.28 -26.37
C PHE A 252 1.74 7.85 -27.75
N LYS A 253 2.09 7.12 -28.82
CA LYS A 253 1.32 7.16 -30.05
C LYS A 253 0.35 5.97 -30.03
N SER A 254 -0.91 6.27 -30.31
CA SER A 254 -1.98 5.30 -30.45
C SER A 254 -1.63 4.25 -31.49
N SER A 255 -1.30 3.04 -31.06
CA SER A 255 -1.32 1.84 -31.88
C SER A 255 -2.01 0.74 -31.08
N GLY A 256 -2.98 0.09 -31.71
CA GLY A 256 -3.95 -0.81 -31.09
C GLY A 256 -3.36 -2.04 -30.38
N PRO A 257 -4.23 -2.92 -29.85
CA PRO A 257 -3.85 -3.95 -28.90
C PRO A 257 -3.05 -5.06 -29.59
N SER A 258 -1.73 -5.04 -29.44
CA SER A 258 -0.91 -6.23 -29.67
C SER A 258 -1.10 -7.21 -28.51
N LYS A 259 -1.75 -8.33 -28.80
CA LYS A 259 -1.89 -9.51 -27.93
C LYS A 259 -0.52 -9.96 -27.39
N PRO A 260 -0.46 -10.53 -26.17
CA PRO A 260 0.74 -11.24 -25.73
C PRO A 260 0.92 -12.48 -26.60
N THR A 261 2.01 -12.51 -27.35
CA THR A 261 2.46 -13.66 -28.11
C THR A 261 3.21 -14.60 -27.17
N ASP A 262 2.59 -15.76 -26.94
CA ASP A 262 3.14 -17.05 -26.51
C ASP A 262 3.04 -17.46 -25.01
N ARG A 263 2.08 -18.39 -24.80
CA ARG A 263 2.00 -19.56 -23.87
C ARG A 263 1.86 -19.28 -22.36
N SER A 264 0.70 -19.46 -21.71
CA SER A 264 -0.29 -20.54 -21.86
C SER A 264 -1.74 -20.03 -21.88
N GLN A 265 -2.57 -20.63 -22.74
CA GLN A 265 -4.03 -20.46 -22.72
C GLN A 265 -4.69 -21.42 -21.72
N THR A 266 -3.94 -21.85 -20.70
CA THR A 266 -4.38 -22.85 -19.74
C THR A 266 -4.91 -22.18 -18.50
N ARG A 267 -6.05 -22.67 -17.99
CA ARG A 267 -6.62 -22.25 -16.72
C ARG A 267 -5.59 -22.40 -15.61
N SER A 268 -5.59 -21.45 -14.69
CA SER A 268 -4.63 -21.44 -13.58
C SER A 268 -5.14 -20.59 -12.43
N TYR A 269 -4.92 -21.03 -11.20
CA TYR A 269 -5.08 -20.18 -10.02
C TYR A 269 -3.89 -19.24 -9.87
N VAL A 270 -4.13 -18.05 -9.31
CA VAL A 270 -3.05 -17.11 -8.95
C VAL A 270 -2.26 -17.61 -7.75
N VAL A 271 -2.91 -18.32 -6.83
CA VAL A 271 -2.26 -19.04 -5.74
C VAL A 271 -2.21 -20.53 -6.12
N PRO A 272 -1.04 -21.08 -6.47
CA PRO A 272 -0.94 -22.50 -6.80
C PRO A 272 -1.13 -23.34 -5.54
N ASP A 273 -2.24 -24.08 -5.44
CA ASP A 273 -2.45 -25.08 -4.40
C ASP A 273 -2.77 -26.44 -5.06
N PRO A 274 -1.82 -27.40 -5.03
CA PRO A 274 -2.00 -28.70 -5.68
C PRO A 274 -3.09 -29.57 -5.02
N ASN A 275 -3.61 -29.17 -3.86
CA ASN A 275 -4.61 -29.92 -3.10
C ASN A 275 -6.01 -29.29 -3.18
N ILE A 276 -6.24 -28.27 -4.00
CA ILE A 276 -7.54 -27.61 -4.18
C ILE A 276 -8.70 -28.63 -4.35
N PRO A 277 -8.58 -29.67 -5.21
CA PRO A 277 -9.67 -30.62 -5.41
C PRO A 277 -10.02 -31.48 -4.19
N ASN A 278 -9.06 -31.67 -3.28
CA ASN A 278 -9.17 -32.61 -2.16
C ASN A 278 -9.55 -31.92 -0.84
N LYS A 279 -9.59 -30.59 -0.80
CA LYS A 279 -9.88 -29.81 0.42
C LYS A 279 -11.37 -29.57 0.67
N GLY A 280 -12.26 -30.03 -0.21
CA GLY A 280 -13.70 -29.84 -0.10
C GLY A 280 -14.17 -28.38 -0.20
N ARG A 281 -13.26 -27.48 -0.62
CA ARG A 281 -13.54 -26.04 -0.79
C ARG A 281 -14.09 -25.68 -2.17
N VAL A 282 -13.98 -26.59 -3.11
CA VAL A 282 -14.43 -26.44 -4.50
C VAL A 282 -15.45 -27.55 -4.77
N GLN A 283 -16.57 -27.20 -5.40
CA GLN A 283 -17.59 -28.19 -5.72
C GLN A 283 -17.04 -29.18 -6.75
N THR A 284 -17.48 -30.44 -6.71
CA THR A 284 -17.01 -31.48 -7.63
C THR A 284 -17.14 -31.05 -9.10
N LEU A 285 -18.27 -30.41 -9.46
CA LEU A 285 -18.48 -29.90 -10.81
C LEU A 285 -17.52 -28.77 -11.19
N GLU A 286 -17.22 -27.88 -10.26
CA GLU A 286 -16.26 -26.79 -10.46
C GLU A 286 -14.84 -27.33 -10.62
N CYS A 287 -14.45 -28.32 -9.81
CA CYS A 287 -13.21 -29.06 -9.97
C CYS A 287 -13.13 -29.74 -11.34
N ASP A 288 -14.19 -30.45 -11.74
CA ASP A 288 -14.23 -31.20 -13.00
C ASP A 288 -14.08 -30.27 -14.20
N VAL A 289 -14.69 -29.07 -14.16
CA VAL A 289 -14.54 -28.09 -15.23
C VAL A 289 -13.17 -27.45 -15.20
N LEU A 290 -12.70 -26.94 -14.05
CA LEU A 290 -11.45 -26.19 -13.96
C LEU A 290 -10.20 -27.05 -14.18
N PHE A 291 -10.25 -28.31 -13.78
CA PHE A 291 -9.17 -29.29 -13.93
C PHE A 291 -9.42 -30.34 -15.02
N SER A 292 -10.44 -30.14 -15.87
CA SER A 292 -10.65 -31.00 -17.05
C SER A 292 -9.44 -31.01 -17.98
N ASP A 293 -9.27 -32.12 -18.72
CA ASP A 293 -8.28 -32.23 -19.80
C ASP A 293 -8.48 -31.15 -20.89
N ALA A 294 -9.70 -30.63 -21.02
CA ALA A 294 -10.04 -29.49 -21.86
C ALA A 294 -9.70 -28.16 -21.17
N ASN A 295 -8.41 -27.90 -20.99
CA ASN A 295 -7.89 -26.78 -20.23
C ASN A 295 -7.53 -25.57 -21.11
N THR A 296 -8.40 -25.15 -22.02
CA THR A 296 -8.16 -23.94 -22.82
C THR A 296 -9.42 -23.12 -23.00
N ASP A 297 -9.32 -21.81 -22.75
CA ASP A 297 -10.42 -20.88 -22.91
C ASP A 297 -10.06 -19.76 -23.91
N PRO A 298 -10.90 -19.47 -24.92
CA PRO A 298 -10.64 -18.43 -25.91
C PRO A 298 -10.78 -17.01 -25.34
N ASP A 299 -11.39 -16.87 -24.17
CA ASP A 299 -11.79 -15.61 -23.52
C ASP A 299 -11.25 -15.46 -22.08
N MET A 300 -10.09 -16.08 -21.81
CA MET A 300 -9.33 -16.01 -20.54
C MET A 300 -9.32 -14.61 -19.93
N SER A 301 -9.83 -14.49 -18.70
CA SER A 301 -9.78 -13.27 -17.89
C SER A 301 -9.47 -13.64 -16.44
N PHE A 302 -9.02 -12.67 -15.63
CA PHE A 302 -8.87 -12.89 -14.20
C PHE A 302 -10.24 -12.84 -13.51
N MET A 303 -10.51 -13.80 -12.63
CA MET A 303 -11.80 -14.01 -12.01
C MET A 303 -11.69 -14.32 -10.52
N HIS A 304 -12.67 -13.82 -9.76
CA HIS A 304 -12.93 -14.21 -8.38
C HIS A 304 -13.79 -15.48 -8.41
N ASN A 305 -13.14 -16.64 -8.26
CA ASN A 305 -13.74 -17.96 -8.48
C ASN A 305 -14.38 -18.55 -7.20
N ASN A 306 -14.81 -17.69 -6.27
CA ASN A 306 -15.52 -18.09 -5.05
C ASN A 306 -16.34 -16.91 -4.54
N LEU A 307 -17.14 -16.30 -5.41
CA LEU A 307 -17.85 -15.09 -5.07
C LEU A 307 -19.15 -15.41 -4.33
N THR A 308 -19.20 -15.05 -3.04
CA THR A 308 -20.40 -15.12 -2.21
C THR A 308 -20.73 -13.73 -1.64
N ASP A 309 -21.93 -13.56 -1.10
CA ASP A 309 -22.32 -12.33 -0.39
C ASP A 309 -21.35 -11.97 0.74
N SER A 310 -20.70 -12.97 1.34
CA SER A 310 -19.71 -12.77 2.41
C SER A 310 -18.39 -12.18 1.91
N ASN A 311 -18.15 -12.17 0.60
CA ASN A 311 -16.93 -11.63 -0.01
C ASN A 311 -17.11 -10.21 -0.56
N LEU A 312 -18.33 -9.65 -0.46
CA LEU A 312 -18.67 -8.30 -0.92
C LEU A 312 -18.59 -7.29 0.22
N ILE A 313 -17.84 -6.21 0.04
CA ILE A 313 -17.93 -5.04 0.92
C ILE A 313 -18.96 -4.10 0.33
N VAL A 314 -20.08 -3.89 1.03
CA VAL A 314 -21.16 -3.01 0.62
C VAL A 314 -21.20 -1.76 1.48
N HIS A 315 -21.27 -0.59 0.85
CA HIS A 315 -21.47 0.70 1.50
C HIS A 315 -22.46 1.53 0.67
N ASP A 316 -23.46 2.12 1.32
CA ASP A 316 -24.54 2.89 0.68
C ASP A 316 -25.21 2.16 -0.52
N ASN A 317 -25.57 0.89 -0.34
CA ASN A 317 -26.15 0.01 -1.37
C ASN A 317 -25.28 -0.15 -2.63
N LYS A 318 -23.97 0.05 -2.52
CA LYS A 318 -22.99 -0.18 -3.59
C LYS A 318 -21.91 -1.13 -3.13
N ILE A 319 -21.49 -2.04 -4.00
CA ILE A 319 -20.30 -2.86 -3.77
C ILE A 319 -19.09 -1.93 -3.93
N VAL A 320 -18.37 -1.71 -2.83
CA VAL A 320 -17.17 -0.86 -2.77
C VAL A 320 -15.88 -1.66 -2.64
N GLY A 321 -15.98 -2.97 -2.42
CA GLY A 321 -14.81 -3.84 -2.32
C GLY A 321 -15.14 -5.31 -2.49
N LEU A 322 -14.11 -6.09 -2.80
CA LEU A 322 -14.13 -7.54 -2.91
C LEU A 322 -12.95 -8.08 -2.11
N ILE A 323 -13.21 -9.05 -1.24
CA ILE A 323 -12.20 -9.73 -0.42
C ILE A 323 -12.13 -11.21 -0.76
N ASP A 324 -11.21 -11.95 -0.13
CA ASP A 324 -11.12 -13.40 -0.25
C ASP A 324 -10.76 -13.90 -1.67
N TRP A 325 -9.64 -13.39 -2.20
CA TRP A 325 -9.13 -13.72 -3.54
C TRP A 325 -8.31 -15.02 -3.58
N GLU A 326 -8.33 -15.84 -2.53
CA GLU A 326 -7.50 -17.04 -2.42
C GLU A 326 -7.82 -18.08 -3.50
N MET A 327 -9.06 -18.08 -3.99
CA MET A 327 -9.50 -18.92 -5.11
C MET A 327 -9.39 -18.21 -6.46
N ALA A 328 -8.81 -17.02 -6.56
CA ALA A 328 -8.81 -16.30 -7.83
C ALA A 328 -7.90 -16.95 -8.89
N GLY A 329 -8.27 -16.84 -10.15
CA GLY A 329 -7.54 -17.46 -11.25
C GLY A 329 -7.87 -16.88 -12.62
N PHE A 330 -7.21 -17.42 -13.64
CA PHE A 330 -7.43 -17.10 -15.04
C PHE A 330 -8.28 -18.20 -15.67
N PHE A 331 -9.51 -17.86 -16.02
CA PHE A 331 -10.50 -18.78 -16.60
C PHE A 331 -11.29 -18.08 -17.71
N GLY A 332 -11.94 -18.85 -18.58
CA GLY A 332 -12.88 -18.35 -19.59
C GLY A 332 -14.22 -17.96 -18.97
N TRP A 333 -14.86 -16.93 -19.53
CA TRP A 333 -16.10 -16.39 -18.96
C TRP A 333 -17.23 -17.42 -18.99
N LYS A 334 -17.34 -18.15 -20.09
CA LYS A 334 -18.32 -19.24 -20.24
C LYS A 334 -18.04 -20.40 -19.30
N THR A 335 -16.76 -20.70 -19.06
CA THR A 335 -16.31 -21.78 -18.18
C THR A 335 -16.66 -21.46 -16.74
N ALA A 336 -16.37 -20.25 -16.28
CA ALA A 336 -16.75 -19.81 -14.93
C ALA A 336 -18.26 -19.74 -14.74
N GLY A 337 -19.02 -19.26 -15.74
CA GLY A 337 -20.48 -19.20 -15.69
C GLY A 337 -21.16 -20.59 -15.72
N GLY A 338 -20.57 -21.58 -16.41
CA GLY A 338 -21.10 -22.94 -16.50
C GLY A 338 -20.74 -23.85 -15.32
N SER A 339 -19.73 -23.49 -14.53
CA SER A 339 -19.25 -24.27 -13.37
C SER A 339 -20.02 -24.00 -12.08
N LEU A 340 -20.72 -22.86 -11.99
CA LEU A 340 -21.38 -22.41 -10.78
C LEU A 340 -22.88 -22.68 -10.85
N SER A 341 -23.32 -23.83 -10.33
CA SER A 341 -24.72 -24.01 -9.96
C SER A 341 -25.06 -23.04 -8.80
N GLY A 342 -25.43 -21.80 -9.14
CA GLY A 342 -26.00 -20.81 -8.22
C GLY A 342 -25.08 -19.67 -7.76
N GLY A 343 -23.86 -19.54 -8.30
CA GLY A 343 -22.90 -18.50 -7.90
C GLY A 343 -22.78 -17.35 -8.90
N TYR A 344 -22.61 -16.12 -8.40
CA TYR A 344 -22.26 -14.96 -9.21
C TYR A 344 -20.82 -15.11 -9.72
N VAL A 345 -20.54 -14.72 -10.98
CA VAL A 345 -19.16 -14.61 -11.50
C VAL A 345 -18.82 -13.14 -11.73
N ILE A 346 -17.66 -12.70 -11.25
CA ILE A 346 -17.11 -11.38 -11.58
C ILE A 346 -15.93 -11.52 -12.54
N ARG A 347 -16.05 -10.84 -13.69
CA ARG A 347 -14.98 -10.67 -14.66
C ARG A 347 -14.34 -9.30 -14.56
N VAL A 348 -13.02 -9.28 -14.50
CA VAL A 348 -12.23 -8.04 -14.54
C VAL A 348 -11.75 -7.80 -15.98
N LEU A 349 -12.32 -6.80 -16.65
CA LEU A 349 -12.14 -6.57 -18.10
C LEU A 349 -10.89 -5.77 -18.54
N ARG A 350 -9.98 -5.38 -17.63
CA ARG A 350 -8.77 -4.62 -17.99
C ARG A 350 -7.48 -5.33 -17.61
N ARG A 351 -6.51 -5.20 -18.52
CA ARG A 351 -5.19 -5.84 -18.48
C ARG A 351 -4.37 -5.35 -17.28
N PHE A 352 -3.75 -6.32 -16.61
CA PHE A 352 -2.86 -6.17 -15.47
C PHE A 352 -1.59 -5.37 -15.81
N GLY A 353 -1.47 -4.21 -15.17
CA GLY A 353 -0.20 -3.66 -14.71
C GLY A 353 -0.41 -3.31 -13.24
N ALA A 354 0.44 -3.85 -12.36
CA ALA A 354 0.57 -3.54 -10.92
C ALA A 354 -0.71 -3.11 -10.18
N PHE A 355 -1.37 -4.10 -9.56
CA PHE A 355 -2.20 -4.12 -8.34
C PHE A 355 -2.75 -2.86 -7.60
N ASP A 356 -2.82 -1.65 -8.17
CA ASP A 356 -3.06 -0.45 -7.34
C ASP A 356 -4.24 0.45 -7.73
N GLU A 357 -5.12 0.09 -8.68
CA GLU A 357 -6.46 0.72 -8.80
C GLU A 357 -7.48 -0.27 -9.35
N VAL A 358 -8.36 -0.80 -8.49
CA VAL A 358 -9.54 -1.56 -8.94
C VAL A 358 -10.64 -0.56 -9.32
N MET A 359 -10.51 0.07 -10.48
CA MET A 359 -11.70 0.47 -11.24
C MET A 359 -12.04 -0.69 -12.17
N ALA A 360 -12.50 -1.79 -11.56
CA ALA A 360 -13.06 -2.89 -12.32
C ALA A 360 -14.38 -2.43 -12.94
N ARG A 361 -14.50 -2.50 -14.26
CA ARG A 361 -15.83 -2.66 -14.86
C ARG A 361 -16.25 -4.09 -14.53
N VAL A 362 -16.97 -4.22 -13.43
CA VAL A 362 -17.51 -5.49 -12.93
C VAL A 362 -18.67 -5.86 -13.84
N GLU A 363 -18.49 -6.91 -14.63
CA GLU A 363 -19.62 -7.61 -15.25
C GLU A 363 -20.01 -8.74 -14.29
N ILE A 364 -21.23 -8.66 -13.79
CA ILE A 364 -21.86 -9.73 -13.00
C ILE A 364 -22.72 -10.52 -13.97
N ALA A 365 -22.37 -11.78 -14.20
CA ALA A 365 -23.32 -12.71 -14.79
C ALA A 365 -24.32 -13.12 -13.72
N LEU A 366 -25.60 -12.85 -13.94
CA LEU A 366 -26.66 -13.57 -13.27
C LEU A 366 -26.69 -14.99 -13.87
N PRO A 367 -27.00 -16.04 -13.09
CA PRO A 367 -27.28 -17.34 -13.67
C PRO A 367 -28.32 -17.17 -14.78
N ASP A 368 -28.13 -17.85 -15.92
CA ASP A 368 -29.19 -18.00 -16.91
C ASP A 368 -30.35 -18.73 -16.21
N THR A 369 -31.29 -17.96 -15.66
CA THR A 369 -32.62 -18.45 -15.38
C THR A 369 -33.32 -18.55 -16.74
N GLU A 370 -33.04 -19.60 -17.51
CA GLU A 370 -34.00 -20.00 -18.52
C GLU A 370 -35.22 -20.63 -17.81
N ARG A 371 -36.35 -19.94 -17.99
CA ARG A 371 -37.71 -20.45 -18.20
C ARG A 371 -38.39 -21.29 -17.11
#